data_AF-A0A2D8WZ43-F1
#
_entry.id   AF-A0A2D8WZ43-F1
#
_cell.length_a   1.000
_cell.length_b   1.000
_cell.length_c   1.000
_cell.angle_alpha   90.00
_cell.angle_beta   90.00
_cell.angle_gamma   90.00
#
_symmetry.space_group_name_H-M   'P 1'
#
loop_
_entity.id
_entity.type
_entity.pdbx_description
1 polymer ?
#
loop_
_entity_poly.entity_id
_entity_poly.type
_entity_poly.pdbx_seq_one_letter_code
_entity_poly.pdbx_strand_id
1 'polypeptide(L)'
;MDEIAISEPASPREPVTGDPRGRASRQALLLVLGVLYGNGEYDALLADLGAERDLFDLPDPRPGGAFRLADEMPRLVERHAMLPPFDPFAPRDEAAIAAQAAARQAVMDEMTATLYDSADRRVALDLLLLALGHPGASERAAAAISLLDMVSDPALPIATLAEVVEEDADPLAVRMARTALARLGRLPAPAGQGRSATPPSAPAAAAPDALIVHGTHFARVGTPHSDWWQPSGLFHDYILRNHCPGLYAAPDFFSWSGGWSDHARHAGARHLSAWILARGLSRPDILAHSHGGSVAMHGSSLGLHLNRLVLMSCPVHRGHYAPDPSRIAAVTSYQIHMDFVVLADRGAFRFRLPHVHDRYLGRWFWSHGDSHDPALWQAEGLSL
;
A
#
# COMPACT_ATOMS: atom_id res chain seq x y z
N MET A 1 -3.03 17.16 -10.83
CA MET A 1 -4.29 17.21 -10.07
C MET A 1 -3.86 17.61 -8.66
N ASP A 2 -4.24 18.80 -8.21
CA ASP A 2 -3.88 19.23 -6.85
C ASP A 2 -4.56 18.28 -5.85
N GLU A 3 -3.73 17.67 -5.03
CA GLU A 3 -4.06 16.59 -4.12
C GLU A 3 -4.83 17.18 -2.91
N ILE A 4 -6.17 17.15 -2.95
CA ILE A 4 -7.04 17.66 -1.87
C ILE A 4 -6.97 16.72 -0.66
N ALA A 5 -6.13 17.06 0.33
CA ALA A 5 -6.09 16.43 1.65
C ALA A 5 -7.47 15.95 2.18
N ILE A 6 -7.74 14.63 2.10
CA ILE A 6 -8.95 14.03 2.67
C ILE A 6 -8.69 13.68 4.13
N SER A 7 -9.26 14.47 5.05
CA SER A 7 -9.23 14.19 6.48
C SER A 7 -10.32 13.22 6.92
N GLU A 8 -11.41 13.11 6.15
CA GLU A 8 -12.54 12.22 6.45
C GLU A 8 -13.15 11.64 5.16
N PRO A 9 -13.53 10.35 5.15
CA PRO A 9 -14.11 9.69 4.00
C PRO A 9 -15.55 10.15 3.74
N ALA A 10 -16.01 10.01 2.50
CA ALA A 10 -17.46 10.02 2.23
C ALA A 10 -18.02 8.62 2.51
N SER A 11 -19.31 8.50 2.87
CA SER A 11 -19.90 7.16 2.97
C SER A 11 -19.83 6.48 1.60
N PRO A 12 -19.32 5.24 1.50
CA PRO A 12 -19.28 4.53 0.22
C PRO A 12 -20.69 4.15 -0.27
N ARG A 13 -21.72 4.23 0.58
CA ARG A 13 -23.13 3.99 0.22
C ARG A 13 -23.69 5.11 -0.65
N GLU A 14 -23.18 6.32 -0.48
CA GLU A 14 -23.66 7.47 -1.23
C GLU A 14 -23.17 7.41 -2.68
N PRO A 15 -23.96 7.90 -3.65
CA PRO A 15 -23.52 8.01 -5.03
C PRO A 15 -22.24 8.84 -5.15
N VAL A 16 -21.33 8.41 -6.02
CA VAL A 16 -20.09 9.17 -6.25
C VAL A 16 -20.45 10.42 -7.06
N THR A 17 -20.44 11.57 -6.38
CA THR A 17 -20.51 12.87 -7.04
C THR A 17 -19.10 13.34 -7.40
N GLY A 18 -18.93 14.44 -8.16
CA GLY A 18 -17.62 14.98 -8.55
C GLY A 18 -16.65 15.35 -7.41
N ASP A 19 -16.98 14.99 -6.16
CA ASP A 19 -16.13 15.02 -4.98
C ASP A 19 -15.08 13.89 -5.01
N PRO A 20 -13.78 14.21 -4.96
CA PRO A 20 -12.70 13.23 -4.86
C PRO A 20 -12.86 12.23 -3.69
N ARG A 21 -13.52 12.63 -2.60
CA ARG A 21 -13.76 11.75 -1.44
C ARG A 21 -14.68 10.59 -1.76
N GLY A 22 -15.75 10.83 -2.53
CA GLY A 22 -16.66 9.77 -2.97
C GLY A 22 -15.92 8.75 -3.83
N ARG A 23 -15.08 9.23 -4.75
CA ARG A 23 -14.26 8.37 -5.61
C ARG A 23 -13.25 7.53 -4.81
N ALA A 24 -12.52 8.14 -3.88
CA ALA A 24 -11.59 7.41 -3.02
C ALA A 24 -12.33 6.36 -2.17
N SER A 25 -13.49 6.71 -1.61
CA SER A 25 -14.31 5.79 -0.82
C SER A 25 -14.83 4.62 -1.66
N ARG A 26 -15.22 4.86 -2.92
CA ARG A 26 -15.56 3.80 -3.87
C ARG A 26 -14.38 2.86 -4.14
N GLN A 27 -13.19 3.40 -4.37
CA GLN A 27 -11.97 2.62 -4.63
C GLN A 27 -11.56 1.79 -3.42
N ALA A 28 -11.63 2.38 -2.21
CA ALA A 28 -11.37 1.69 -0.96
C ALA A 28 -12.35 0.53 -0.77
N LEU A 29 -13.66 0.76 -0.99
CA LEU A 29 -14.67 -0.29 -0.95
C LEU A 29 -14.30 -1.42 -1.91
N LEU A 30 -14.06 -1.12 -3.19
CA LEU A 30 -13.68 -2.12 -4.20
C LEU A 30 -12.45 -2.92 -3.77
N LEU A 31 -11.41 -2.28 -3.21
CA LEU A 31 -10.19 -2.93 -2.73
C LEU A 31 -10.42 -3.91 -1.56
N VAL A 32 -11.38 -3.62 -0.68
CA VAL A 32 -11.64 -4.45 0.50
C VAL A 32 -12.66 -5.56 0.26
N LEU A 33 -13.48 -5.49 -0.81
CA LEU A 33 -14.47 -6.54 -1.11
C LEU A 33 -13.84 -7.93 -1.25
N GLY A 34 -12.66 -8.04 -1.84
CA GLY A 34 -11.94 -9.32 -1.94
C GLY A 34 -11.49 -9.87 -0.59
N VAL A 35 -11.20 -9.00 0.36
CA VAL A 35 -10.87 -9.39 1.75
C VAL A 35 -12.12 -9.81 2.49
N LEU A 36 -13.22 -9.06 2.35
CA LEU A 36 -14.49 -9.28 3.07
C LEU A 36 -15.28 -10.50 2.56
N TYR A 37 -15.25 -10.76 1.25
CA TYR A 37 -16.09 -11.77 0.60
C TYR A 37 -15.30 -12.88 -0.10
N GLY A 38 -13.97 -12.77 -0.17
CA GLY A 38 -13.10 -13.76 -0.78
C GLY A 38 -12.73 -14.91 0.13
N ASN A 39 -11.73 -15.67 -0.30
CA ASN A 39 -11.30 -16.92 0.34
C ASN A 39 -9.90 -16.83 0.97
N GLY A 40 -9.30 -15.65 0.99
CA GLY A 40 -7.97 -15.47 1.57
C GLY A 40 -7.97 -15.51 3.09
N GLU A 41 -6.89 -16.04 3.67
CA GLU A 41 -6.67 -16.03 5.12
C GLU A 41 -6.05 -14.70 5.54
N TYR A 42 -6.91 -13.73 5.90
CA TYR A 42 -6.52 -12.35 6.18
C TYR A 42 -6.91 -11.89 7.60
N ASP A 43 -6.85 -12.78 8.59
CA ASP A 43 -7.37 -12.52 9.95
C ASP A 43 -6.95 -11.17 10.55
N ALA A 44 -5.68 -10.81 10.42
CA ALA A 44 -5.17 -9.53 10.93
C ALA A 44 -5.81 -8.32 10.23
N LEU A 45 -5.89 -8.37 8.89
CA LEU A 45 -6.47 -7.29 8.09
C LEU A 45 -7.99 -7.24 8.25
N LEU A 46 -8.69 -8.38 8.27
CA LEU A 46 -10.11 -8.47 8.58
C LEU A 46 -10.43 -7.84 9.93
N ALA A 47 -9.60 -8.09 10.93
CA ALA A 47 -9.80 -7.51 12.23
C ALA A 47 -9.57 -5.98 12.20
N ASP A 48 -8.66 -5.46 11.38
CA ASP A 48 -8.45 -4.02 11.22
C ASP A 48 -9.60 -3.37 10.47
N LEU A 49 -10.05 -3.96 9.38
CA LEU A 49 -11.26 -3.54 8.66
C LEU A 49 -12.50 -3.59 9.57
N GLY A 50 -12.57 -4.55 10.49
CA GLY A 50 -13.62 -4.59 11.52
C GLY A 50 -13.58 -3.41 12.48
N ALA A 51 -12.40 -2.90 12.82
CA ALA A 51 -12.24 -1.72 13.67
C ALA A 51 -12.47 -0.41 12.92
N GLU A 52 -12.23 -0.39 11.60
CA GLU A 52 -12.52 0.75 10.73
C GLU A 52 -13.94 0.72 10.16
N ARG A 53 -14.71 -0.37 10.36
CA ARG A 53 -16.05 -0.56 9.79
C ARG A 53 -17.01 0.58 10.11
N ASP A 54 -17.05 1.02 11.35
CA ASP A 54 -17.98 2.09 11.76
C ASP A 54 -17.49 3.47 11.30
N LEU A 55 -16.18 3.64 11.11
CA LEU A 55 -15.58 4.89 10.64
C LEU A 55 -15.76 5.08 9.12
N PHE A 56 -15.70 3.97 8.38
CA PHE A 56 -15.77 3.99 6.92
C PHE A 56 -17.09 3.46 6.34
N ASP A 57 -17.99 2.98 7.21
CA ASP A 57 -19.28 2.38 6.83
C ASP A 57 -19.11 1.22 5.84
N LEU A 58 -18.42 0.15 6.26
CA LEU A 58 -18.22 -1.06 5.43
C LEU A 58 -19.44 -2.01 5.46
N PRO A 59 -19.71 -2.74 4.36
CA PRO A 59 -20.79 -3.72 4.33
C PRO A 59 -20.45 -4.94 5.20
N ASP A 60 -21.49 -5.62 5.69
CA ASP A 60 -21.30 -6.85 6.47
C ASP A 60 -20.80 -8.00 5.58
N PRO A 61 -19.66 -8.64 5.92
CA PRO A 61 -19.09 -9.68 5.10
C PRO A 61 -19.94 -10.96 5.14
N ARG A 62 -20.07 -11.62 3.99
CA ARG A 62 -20.59 -12.98 3.87
C ARG A 62 -19.60 -13.85 3.09
N PRO A 63 -18.59 -14.43 3.77
CA PRO A 63 -17.55 -15.20 3.09
C PRO A 63 -18.14 -16.46 2.46
N GLY A 64 -17.46 -16.98 1.44
CA GLY A 64 -17.79 -18.28 0.87
C GLY A 64 -16.85 -18.67 -0.27
N GLY A 65 -16.97 -19.92 -0.74
CA GLY A 65 -16.07 -20.53 -1.73
C GLY A 65 -15.86 -19.72 -3.01
N ALA A 66 -14.70 -19.91 -3.65
CA ALA A 66 -14.28 -19.17 -4.84
C ALA A 66 -15.24 -19.34 -6.02
N PHE A 67 -15.41 -18.27 -6.78
CA PHE A 67 -16.18 -18.28 -8.02
C PHE A 67 -15.33 -18.74 -9.20
N ARG A 68 -15.98 -19.40 -10.16
CA ARG A 68 -15.42 -19.62 -11.49
C ARG A 68 -15.94 -18.54 -12.42
N LEU A 69 -15.06 -17.67 -12.91
CA LEU A 69 -15.46 -16.56 -13.77
C LEU A 69 -16.19 -17.01 -15.03
N ALA A 70 -15.77 -18.12 -15.64
CA ALA A 70 -16.43 -18.67 -16.83
C ALA A 70 -17.92 -19.01 -16.60
N ASP A 71 -18.28 -19.41 -15.37
CA ASP A 71 -19.66 -19.77 -15.02
C ASP A 71 -20.51 -18.54 -14.70
N GLU A 72 -19.88 -17.46 -14.20
CA GLU A 72 -20.56 -16.23 -13.78
C GLU A 72 -20.68 -15.20 -14.92
N MET A 73 -19.76 -15.21 -15.90
CA MET A 73 -19.72 -14.22 -16.97
C MET A 73 -20.99 -14.18 -17.84
N PRO A 74 -21.61 -15.30 -18.26
CA PRO A 74 -22.85 -15.27 -19.02
C PRO A 74 -24.00 -14.57 -18.27
N ARG A 75 -24.13 -14.82 -16.96
CA ARG A 75 -25.11 -14.16 -16.09
C ARG A 75 -24.85 -12.66 -16.01
N LEU A 76 -23.59 -12.26 -15.87
CA LEU A 76 -23.20 -10.85 -15.83
C LEU A 76 -23.56 -10.16 -17.15
N VAL A 77 -23.20 -10.76 -18.29
CA VAL A 77 -23.51 -10.21 -19.61
C VAL A 77 -25.02 -10.05 -19.81
N GLU A 78 -25.84 -11.01 -19.35
CA GLU A 78 -27.30 -10.90 -19.42
C GLU A 78 -27.84 -9.79 -18.50
N ARG A 79 -27.37 -9.73 -17.25
CA ARG A 79 -27.78 -8.74 -16.25
C ARG A 79 -27.37 -7.32 -16.60
N HIS A 80 -26.23 -7.19 -17.27
CA HIS A 80 -25.57 -5.94 -17.61
C HIS A 80 -25.47 -5.71 -19.12
N ALA A 81 -26.31 -6.39 -19.92
CA ALA A 81 -26.42 -6.22 -21.38
C ALA A 81 -26.70 -4.76 -21.80
N MET A 82 -27.03 -3.91 -20.84
CA MET A 82 -27.32 -2.48 -20.98
C MET A 82 -26.12 -1.56 -20.72
N LEU A 83 -24.96 -2.08 -20.32
CA LEU A 83 -23.77 -1.26 -20.08
C LEU A 83 -22.99 -1.09 -21.39
N PRO A 84 -22.74 0.15 -21.83
CA PRO A 84 -22.03 0.39 -23.08
C PRO A 84 -20.66 -0.30 -23.02
N PRO A 85 -20.29 -1.11 -24.03
CA PRO A 85 -18.99 -1.75 -24.08
C PRO A 85 -17.91 -0.68 -23.94
N PHE A 86 -16.95 -0.91 -23.04
CA PHE A 86 -15.74 -0.10 -23.02
C PHE A 86 -14.96 -0.47 -24.28
N ASP A 87 -14.92 0.45 -25.23
CA ASP A 87 -14.08 0.33 -26.42
C ASP A 87 -12.85 1.22 -26.20
N PRO A 88 -11.71 0.66 -25.75
CA PRO A 88 -10.48 1.43 -25.57
C PRO A 88 -9.94 2.01 -26.90
N PHE A 89 -10.52 1.62 -28.04
CA PHE A 89 -10.19 2.06 -29.39
C PHE A 89 -11.23 2.99 -30.00
N ALA A 90 -12.32 3.31 -29.30
CA ALA A 90 -13.26 4.34 -29.71
C ALA A 90 -12.55 5.71 -29.84
N PRO A 91 -12.99 6.59 -30.76
CA PRO A 91 -12.38 7.90 -30.93
C PRO A 91 -12.28 8.61 -29.57
N ARG A 92 -11.08 9.11 -29.27
CA ARG A 92 -10.67 9.72 -27.98
C ARG A 92 -11.31 11.09 -27.75
N ASP A 93 -12.63 11.15 -27.83
CA ASP A 93 -13.39 12.27 -27.34
C ASP A 93 -13.50 12.14 -25.81
N GLU A 94 -12.87 13.06 -25.09
CA GLU A 94 -12.92 13.12 -23.62
C GLU A 94 -14.35 13.18 -23.10
N ALA A 95 -15.28 13.79 -23.84
CA ALA A 95 -16.69 13.86 -23.47
C ALA A 95 -17.37 12.48 -23.54
N ALA A 96 -17.02 11.66 -24.53
CA ALA A 96 -17.55 10.29 -24.67
C ALA A 96 -17.02 9.38 -23.54
N ILE A 97 -15.73 9.50 -23.21
CA ILE A 97 -15.12 8.77 -22.08
C ILE A 97 -15.77 9.17 -20.76
N ALA A 98 -15.99 10.47 -20.55
CA ALA A 98 -16.65 10.99 -19.35
C ALA A 98 -18.10 10.53 -19.23
N ALA A 99 -18.87 10.56 -20.33
CA ALA A 99 -20.25 10.06 -20.36
C ALA A 99 -20.33 8.57 -20.04
N GLN A 100 -19.40 7.77 -20.59
CA GLN A 100 -19.33 6.34 -20.30
C GLN A 100 -18.92 6.06 -18.85
N ALA A 101 -17.95 6.82 -18.31
CA ALA A 101 -17.57 6.73 -16.90
C ALA A 101 -18.77 7.04 -15.99
N ALA A 102 -19.52 8.11 -16.28
CA ALA A 102 -20.71 8.49 -15.52
C ALA A 102 -21.81 7.41 -15.58
N ALA A 103 -22.08 6.84 -16.76
CA ALA A 103 -23.07 5.78 -16.91
C ALA A 103 -22.67 4.51 -16.11
N ARG A 104 -21.40 4.12 -16.15
CA ARG A 104 -20.88 3.00 -15.35
C ARG A 104 -20.96 3.30 -13.85
N GLN A 105 -20.58 4.51 -13.45
CA GLN A 105 -20.63 4.94 -12.05
C GLN A 105 -22.05 4.86 -11.49
N ALA A 106 -23.06 5.30 -12.26
CA ALA A 106 -24.46 5.23 -11.82
C ALA A 106 -24.92 3.79 -11.54
N VAL A 107 -24.54 2.82 -12.39
CA VAL A 107 -24.86 1.40 -12.15
C VAL A 107 -24.06 0.85 -10.96
N MET A 108 -22.79 1.25 -10.80
CA MET A 108 -21.99 0.87 -9.65
C MET A 108 -22.58 1.40 -8.33
N ASP A 109 -23.17 2.60 -8.34
CA ASP A 109 -23.82 3.19 -7.17
C ASP A 109 -25.08 2.41 -6.77
N GLU A 110 -25.94 2.03 -7.73
CA GLU A 110 -27.11 1.17 -7.48
C GLU A 110 -26.72 -0.20 -6.92
N MET A 111 -25.70 -0.83 -7.52
CA MET A 111 -25.19 -2.14 -7.06
C MET A 111 -24.58 -2.04 -5.68
N THR A 112 -23.97 -0.91 -5.36
CA THR A 112 -23.44 -0.66 -4.03
C THR A 112 -24.55 -0.57 -3.01
N ALA A 113 -25.58 0.23 -3.25
CA ALA A 113 -26.74 0.29 -2.34
C ALA A 113 -27.32 -1.12 -2.11
N THR A 114 -27.48 -1.89 -3.18
CA THR A 114 -27.92 -3.28 -3.12
C THR A 114 -26.97 -4.17 -2.30
N LEU A 115 -25.65 -3.98 -2.42
CA LEU A 115 -24.66 -4.72 -1.66
C LEU A 115 -24.79 -4.44 -0.15
N TYR A 116 -25.01 -3.19 0.24
CA TYR A 116 -25.19 -2.84 1.65
C TYR A 116 -26.49 -3.41 2.23
N ASP A 117 -27.58 -3.42 1.45
CA ASP A 117 -28.86 -3.94 1.89
C ASP A 117 -28.88 -5.48 1.99
N SER A 118 -28.21 -6.16 1.05
CA SER A 118 -28.26 -7.63 0.94
C SER A 118 -27.09 -8.35 1.60
N ALA A 119 -25.93 -7.69 1.70
CA ALA A 119 -24.63 -8.29 1.99
C ALA A 119 -24.33 -9.51 1.09
N ASP A 120 -24.84 -9.53 -0.14
CA ASP A 120 -24.68 -10.66 -1.05
C ASP A 120 -23.34 -10.60 -1.79
N ARG A 121 -22.51 -11.62 -1.57
CA ARG A 121 -21.23 -11.79 -2.26
C ARG A 121 -21.33 -11.81 -3.79
N ARG A 122 -22.48 -12.22 -4.36
CA ARG A 122 -22.70 -12.18 -5.82
C ARG A 122 -22.86 -10.74 -6.32
N VAL A 123 -23.47 -9.86 -5.52
CA VAL A 123 -23.56 -8.44 -5.83
C VAL A 123 -22.16 -7.80 -5.75
N ALA A 124 -21.35 -8.18 -4.76
CA ALA A 124 -19.95 -7.76 -4.68
C ALA A 124 -19.14 -8.21 -5.91
N LEU A 125 -19.28 -9.48 -6.33
CA LEU A 125 -18.65 -10.00 -7.54
C LEU A 125 -19.08 -9.21 -8.79
N ASP A 126 -20.38 -8.99 -8.97
CA ASP A 126 -20.91 -8.26 -10.13
C ASP A 126 -20.35 -6.82 -10.15
N LEU A 127 -20.27 -6.16 -8.98
CA LEU A 127 -19.73 -4.81 -8.85
C LEU A 127 -18.25 -4.75 -9.25
N LEU A 128 -17.45 -5.73 -8.82
CA LEU A 128 -16.03 -5.83 -9.18
C LEU A 128 -15.85 -6.08 -10.68
N LEU A 129 -16.65 -6.98 -11.27
CA LEU A 129 -16.60 -7.26 -12.70
C LEU A 129 -17.01 -6.05 -13.55
N LEU A 130 -17.99 -5.27 -13.09
CA LEU A 130 -18.35 -4.00 -13.71
C LEU A 130 -17.19 -3.00 -13.66
N ALA A 131 -16.55 -2.89 -12.50
CA ALA A 131 -15.44 -1.97 -12.27
C ALA A 131 -14.17 -2.31 -13.07
N LEU A 132 -13.96 -3.57 -13.48
CA LEU A 132 -12.88 -3.93 -14.40
C LEU A 132 -12.96 -3.21 -15.75
N GLY A 133 -14.17 -2.87 -16.21
CA GLY A 133 -14.39 -2.11 -17.44
C GLY A 133 -14.49 -0.60 -17.23
N HIS A 134 -14.16 -0.08 -16.04
CA HIS A 134 -14.24 1.35 -15.74
C HIS A 134 -13.13 2.13 -16.49
N PRO A 135 -13.39 3.34 -17.02
CA PRO A 135 -12.36 4.13 -17.71
C PRO A 135 -11.20 4.59 -16.81
N GLY A 136 -11.42 4.71 -15.51
CA GLY A 136 -10.39 5.05 -14.53
C GLY A 136 -9.55 3.85 -14.10
N ALA A 137 -8.22 3.99 -14.21
CA ALA A 137 -7.26 2.93 -13.92
C ALA A 137 -7.27 2.49 -12.44
N SER A 138 -7.53 3.42 -11.51
CA SER A 138 -7.59 3.12 -10.08
C SER A 138 -8.79 2.26 -9.71
N GLU A 139 -9.96 2.46 -10.32
CA GLU A 139 -11.12 1.57 -10.15
C GLU A 139 -10.84 0.17 -10.70
N ARG A 140 -10.25 0.08 -11.91
CA ARG A 140 -9.86 -1.20 -12.52
C ARG A 140 -8.87 -1.96 -11.65
N ALA A 141 -7.84 -1.28 -11.17
CA ALA A 141 -6.83 -1.87 -10.29
C ALA A 141 -7.45 -2.35 -8.98
N ALA A 142 -8.24 -1.52 -8.30
CA ALA A 142 -8.93 -1.88 -7.07
C ALA A 142 -9.80 -3.14 -7.23
N ALA A 143 -10.58 -3.18 -8.31
CA ALA A 143 -11.45 -4.30 -8.62
C ALA A 143 -10.68 -5.59 -8.93
N ALA A 144 -9.66 -5.50 -9.78
CA ALA A 144 -8.82 -6.64 -10.15
C ALA A 144 -8.10 -7.23 -8.92
N ILE A 145 -7.59 -6.39 -8.01
CA ILE A 145 -6.94 -6.84 -6.77
C ILE A 145 -7.91 -7.67 -5.92
N SER A 146 -9.15 -7.22 -5.75
CA SER A 146 -10.17 -7.96 -5.00
C SER A 146 -10.61 -9.24 -5.69
N LEU A 147 -10.69 -9.25 -7.02
CA LEU A 147 -11.05 -10.45 -7.76
C LEU A 147 -10.01 -11.57 -7.59
N LEU A 148 -8.72 -11.25 -7.42
CA LEU A 148 -7.69 -12.25 -7.12
C LEU A 148 -8.03 -13.13 -5.90
N ASP A 149 -8.79 -12.60 -4.94
CA ASP A 149 -9.18 -13.31 -3.71
C ASP A 149 -10.55 -14.01 -3.82
N MET A 150 -11.34 -13.68 -4.85
CA MET A 150 -12.71 -14.17 -5.02
C MET A 150 -12.86 -15.22 -6.13
N VAL A 151 -11.90 -15.34 -7.04
CA VAL A 151 -12.01 -16.21 -8.22
C VAL A 151 -10.96 -17.31 -8.23
N SER A 152 -11.31 -18.47 -8.76
CA SER A 152 -10.36 -19.58 -8.94
C SER A 152 -9.50 -19.46 -10.21
N ASP A 153 -9.91 -18.64 -11.17
CA ASP A 153 -9.18 -18.37 -12.42
C ASP A 153 -8.81 -16.89 -12.50
N PRO A 154 -7.60 -16.51 -12.08
CA PRO A 154 -7.19 -15.11 -11.94
C PRO A 154 -6.64 -14.51 -13.25
N ALA A 155 -6.75 -15.19 -14.40
CA ALA A 155 -6.14 -14.72 -15.65
C ALA A 155 -6.59 -13.31 -16.04
N LEU A 156 -7.90 -13.04 -15.98
CA LEU A 156 -8.46 -11.72 -16.31
C LEU A 156 -7.99 -10.63 -15.32
N PRO A 157 -8.14 -10.78 -13.98
CA PRO A 157 -7.59 -9.82 -13.04
C PRO A 157 -6.09 -9.53 -13.22
N ILE A 158 -5.27 -10.57 -13.45
CA ILE A 158 -3.83 -10.40 -13.67
C ILE A 158 -3.56 -9.57 -14.94
N ALA A 159 -4.28 -9.85 -16.03
CA ALA A 159 -4.15 -9.09 -17.28
C ALA A 159 -4.52 -7.61 -17.09
N THR A 160 -5.62 -7.32 -16.39
CA THR A 160 -6.02 -5.94 -16.08
C THR A 160 -4.98 -5.20 -15.25
N LEU A 161 -4.38 -5.86 -14.24
CA LEU A 161 -3.32 -5.24 -13.44
C LEU A 161 -2.07 -4.95 -14.29
N ALA A 162 -1.72 -5.84 -15.22
CA ALA A 162 -0.60 -5.61 -16.16
C ALA A 162 -0.89 -4.41 -17.08
N GLU A 163 -2.10 -4.34 -17.65
CA GLU A 163 -2.55 -3.23 -18.49
C GLU A 163 -2.47 -1.89 -17.75
N VAL A 164 -2.96 -1.82 -16.49
CA VAL A 164 -2.84 -0.61 -15.65
C VAL A 164 -1.38 -0.19 -15.47
N VAL A 165 -0.45 -1.14 -15.31
CA VAL A 165 0.99 -0.84 -15.18
C VAL A 165 1.58 -0.35 -16.50
N GLU A 166 1.10 -0.84 -17.64
CA GLU A 166 1.56 -0.47 -18.98
C GLU A 166 1.03 0.89 -19.43
N GLU A 167 -0.23 1.20 -19.15
CA GLU A 167 -0.85 2.50 -19.44
C GLU A 167 -0.11 3.64 -18.75
N ASP A 168 0.33 3.41 -17.51
CA ASP A 168 1.10 4.35 -16.68
C ASP A 168 0.50 5.76 -16.59
N ALA A 169 -0.84 5.85 -16.60
CA ALA A 169 -1.58 7.11 -16.60
C ALA A 169 -1.94 7.62 -15.18
N ASP A 170 -2.02 6.71 -14.19
CA ASP A 170 -2.39 7.01 -12.81
C ASP A 170 -1.34 6.42 -11.84
N PRO A 171 -0.51 7.26 -11.19
CA PRO A 171 0.56 6.77 -10.31
C PRO A 171 0.07 5.92 -9.13
N LEU A 172 -1.12 6.20 -8.59
CA LEU A 172 -1.68 5.42 -7.48
C LEU A 172 -2.14 4.05 -7.99
N ALA A 173 -2.85 4.03 -9.12
CA ALA A 173 -3.27 2.79 -9.77
C ALA A 173 -2.08 1.88 -10.11
N VAL A 174 -0.99 2.46 -10.64
CA VAL A 174 0.24 1.74 -10.95
C VAL A 174 0.91 1.19 -9.68
N ARG A 175 0.92 1.93 -8.57
CA ARG A 175 1.46 1.43 -7.29
C ARG A 175 0.64 0.27 -6.73
N MET A 176 -0.69 0.37 -6.72
CA MET A 176 -1.58 -0.74 -6.33
C MET A 176 -1.35 -1.96 -7.25
N ALA A 177 -1.43 -1.69 -8.56
CA ALA A 177 -0.86 -2.40 -9.71
C ALA A 177 0.28 -3.37 -9.37
N ARG A 178 1.43 -2.75 -9.20
CA ARG A 178 2.71 -3.41 -8.99
C ARG A 178 2.74 -4.15 -7.66
N THR A 179 2.14 -3.59 -6.61
CA THR A 179 2.10 -4.22 -5.28
C THR A 179 1.35 -5.56 -5.32
N ALA A 180 0.19 -5.61 -5.97
CA ALA A 180 -0.58 -6.84 -6.11
C ALA A 180 0.11 -7.87 -7.00
N LEU A 181 0.70 -7.45 -8.14
CA LEU A 181 1.47 -8.36 -9.01
C LEU A 181 2.74 -8.89 -8.32
N ALA A 182 3.40 -8.05 -7.52
CA ALA A 182 4.54 -8.42 -6.69
C ALA A 182 4.17 -9.51 -5.67
N ARG A 183 3.04 -9.34 -4.97
CA ARG A 183 2.50 -10.34 -4.01
C ARG A 183 2.32 -11.72 -4.66
N LEU A 184 1.93 -11.76 -5.94
CA LEU A 184 1.78 -12.99 -6.71
C LEU A 184 3.10 -13.55 -7.29
N GLY A 185 4.24 -12.88 -7.06
CA GLY A 185 5.51 -13.24 -7.67
C GLY A 185 5.55 -13.03 -9.20
N ARG A 186 4.73 -12.13 -9.73
CA ARG A 186 4.55 -11.91 -11.18
C ARG A 186 5.34 -10.74 -11.76
N LEU A 187 6.03 -9.97 -10.92
CA LEU A 187 7.01 -9.00 -11.39
C LEU A 187 8.41 -9.63 -11.43
N PRO A 188 9.34 -9.12 -12.25
CA PRO A 188 10.75 -9.51 -12.21
C PRO A 188 11.51 -8.71 -11.15
N ALA A 189 12.13 -9.39 -10.16
CA ALA A 189 12.79 -8.73 -9.03
C ALA A 189 13.56 -7.47 -9.49
N PRO A 190 13.40 -6.32 -8.80
CA PRO A 190 14.04 -5.11 -9.27
C PRO A 190 15.54 -5.37 -9.35
N ALA A 191 16.17 -4.92 -10.43
CA ALA A 191 17.61 -5.00 -10.61
C ALA A 191 18.29 -4.09 -9.57
N GLY A 192 18.34 -4.53 -8.33
CA GLY A 192 18.87 -3.77 -7.22
C GLY A 192 20.39 -3.84 -7.22
N GLN A 193 21.02 -2.78 -7.71
CA GLN A 193 22.36 -2.40 -7.24
C GLN A 193 22.21 -1.90 -5.81
N GLY A 194 22.36 -2.77 -4.82
CA GLY A 194 22.65 -2.33 -3.46
C GLY A 194 23.93 -1.50 -3.51
N ARG A 195 23.83 -0.18 -3.39
CA ARG A 195 25.00 0.68 -3.35
C ARG A 195 25.61 0.53 -1.97
N SER A 196 26.69 -0.24 -1.89
CA SER A 196 27.63 -0.18 -0.78
C SER A 196 28.90 0.46 -1.29
N ALA A 197 29.09 1.75 -1.03
CA ALA A 197 30.43 2.33 -1.11
C ALA A 197 31.24 1.81 0.09
N THR A 198 32.49 1.43 -0.15
CA THR A 198 33.46 1.14 0.91
C THR A 198 33.60 2.39 1.80
N PRO A 199 33.63 2.28 3.15
CA PRO A 199 33.63 3.46 4.01
C PRO A 199 34.90 4.29 3.79
N PRO A 200 34.81 5.61 3.53
CA PRO A 200 35.94 6.49 3.76
C PRO A 200 36.15 6.66 5.28
N SER A 201 37.39 6.63 5.75
CA SER A 201 37.70 6.94 7.15
C SER A 201 37.45 8.44 7.41
N ALA A 202 36.32 8.77 8.01
CA ALA A 202 36.03 10.13 8.47
C ALA A 202 36.38 10.29 9.98
N PRO A 203 36.85 11.47 10.42
CA PRO A 203 37.12 11.72 11.83
C PRO A 203 35.83 11.80 12.66
N ALA A 204 35.94 11.43 13.94
CA ALA A 204 34.83 11.22 14.88
C ALA A 204 34.05 12.51 15.20
N ALA A 205 32.93 12.71 14.49
CA ALA A 205 31.75 13.34 15.07
C ALA A 205 31.11 12.35 16.09
N ALA A 206 30.20 12.83 16.95
CA ALA A 206 29.40 11.94 17.79
C ALA A 206 28.79 10.85 16.90
N ALA A 207 28.93 9.58 17.30
CA ALA A 207 28.53 8.46 16.45
C ALA A 207 27.04 8.61 16.08
N PRO A 208 26.69 8.58 14.78
CA PRO A 208 25.29 8.68 14.38
C PRO A 208 24.50 7.55 15.04
N ASP A 209 23.37 7.90 15.64
CA ASP A 209 22.55 7.00 16.44
C ASP A 209 21.24 6.62 15.72
N ALA A 210 21.00 7.12 14.51
CA ALA A 210 19.80 6.80 13.75
C ALA A 210 20.05 6.65 12.24
N LEU A 211 19.18 5.91 11.56
CA LEU A 211 19.12 5.84 10.10
C LEU A 211 17.68 5.69 9.58
N ILE A 212 17.49 6.03 8.30
CA ILE A 212 16.22 5.81 7.59
C ILE A 212 16.39 4.62 6.64
N VAL A 213 15.42 3.71 6.62
CA VAL A 213 15.33 2.56 5.73
C VAL A 213 14.13 2.76 4.79
N HIS A 214 14.40 2.91 3.50
CA HIS A 214 13.36 3.11 2.48
C HIS A 214 12.50 1.86 2.23
N GLY A 215 11.32 2.09 1.65
CA GLY A 215 10.40 1.05 1.19
C GLY A 215 10.79 0.41 -0.15
N THR A 216 9.82 -0.16 -0.84
CA THR A 216 10.02 -0.76 -2.18
C THR A 216 10.32 0.29 -3.24
N HIS A 217 11.12 -0.09 -4.23
CA HIS A 217 11.40 0.75 -5.39
C HIS A 217 10.40 0.46 -6.52
N PHE A 218 9.56 1.44 -6.86
CA PHE A 218 8.65 1.38 -8.01
C PHE A 218 9.08 2.31 -9.15
N ALA A 219 10.36 2.70 -9.22
CA ALA A 219 10.80 3.61 -10.27
C ALA A 219 10.52 3.01 -11.65
N ARG A 220 9.89 3.81 -12.51
CA ARG A 220 9.73 3.48 -13.93
C ARG A 220 11.10 3.48 -14.59
N VAL A 221 11.30 2.62 -15.58
CA VAL A 221 12.52 2.63 -16.40
C VAL A 221 12.74 4.04 -16.95
N GLY A 222 13.87 4.66 -16.61
CA GLY A 222 14.21 6.03 -17.02
C GLY A 222 13.77 7.14 -16.05
N THR A 223 13.11 6.83 -14.94
CA THR A 223 12.83 7.81 -13.87
C THR A 223 13.81 7.64 -12.70
N PRO A 224 14.33 8.74 -12.12
CA PRO A 224 15.12 8.66 -10.90
C PRO A 224 14.31 8.00 -9.77
N HIS A 225 14.98 7.17 -8.97
CA HIS A 225 14.40 6.69 -7.73
C HIS A 225 14.13 7.87 -6.79
N SER A 226 13.06 7.78 -6.01
CA SER A 226 12.81 8.78 -4.98
C SER A 226 13.93 8.75 -3.94
N ASP A 227 14.37 9.95 -3.56
CA ASP A 227 15.53 10.22 -2.71
C ASP A 227 15.15 10.76 -1.33
N TRP A 228 13.86 10.80 -0.98
CA TRP A 228 13.35 11.41 0.26
C TRP A 228 14.08 10.98 1.53
N TRP A 229 14.60 9.75 1.56
CA TRP A 229 15.17 9.08 2.73
C TRP A 229 16.69 9.21 2.84
N GLN A 230 17.39 9.51 1.74
CA GLN A 230 18.86 9.57 1.71
C GLN A 230 19.34 10.98 2.12
N PRO A 231 20.63 11.17 2.46
CA PRO A 231 21.15 12.49 2.81
C PRO A 231 20.86 13.54 1.74
N SER A 232 20.42 14.74 2.16
CA SER A 232 19.87 15.82 1.31
C SER A 232 18.48 15.55 0.71
N GLY A 233 17.88 14.40 1.03
CA GLY A 233 16.49 14.10 0.72
C GLY A 233 15.54 14.87 1.65
N LEU A 234 14.35 15.20 1.15
CA LEU A 234 13.41 16.10 1.84
C LEU A 234 13.06 15.63 3.26
N PHE A 235 12.73 14.36 3.44
CA PHE A 235 12.34 13.83 4.74
C PHE A 235 13.55 13.54 5.63
N HIS A 236 14.67 13.09 5.05
CA HIS A 236 15.94 12.96 5.77
C HIS A 236 16.36 14.28 6.41
N ASP A 237 16.39 15.37 5.62
CA ASP A 237 16.74 16.71 6.10
C ASP A 237 15.78 17.19 7.20
N TYR A 238 14.48 16.90 7.05
CA TYR A 238 13.49 17.23 8.07
C TYR A 238 13.77 16.52 9.40
N ILE A 239 14.00 15.21 9.38
CA ILE A 239 14.29 14.44 10.58
C ILE A 239 15.61 14.89 11.21
N LEU A 240 16.67 15.06 10.39
CA LEU A 240 17.98 15.51 10.85
C LEU A 240 17.90 16.85 11.60
N ARG A 241 17.13 17.80 11.06
CA ARG A 241 17.06 19.16 11.62
C ARG A 241 16.11 19.29 12.81
N ASN A 242 15.03 18.51 12.85
CA ASN A 242 13.93 18.76 13.79
C ASN A 242 13.80 17.68 14.87
N HIS A 243 14.25 16.45 14.63
CA HIS A 243 13.94 15.30 15.48
C HIS A 243 15.16 14.51 15.93
N CYS A 244 16.18 14.38 15.08
CA CYS A 244 17.36 13.56 15.36
C CYS A 244 18.62 14.16 14.72
N PRO A 245 19.35 15.05 15.43
CA PRO A 245 20.63 15.58 14.97
C PRO A 245 21.71 14.52 14.74
N GLY A 246 21.55 13.31 15.32
CA GLY A 246 22.43 12.16 15.11
C GLY A 246 22.05 11.26 13.93
N LEU A 247 21.11 11.67 13.07
CA LEU A 247 20.74 10.91 11.89
C LEU A 247 21.91 10.74 10.92
N TYR A 248 22.13 9.52 10.44
CA TYR A 248 23.22 9.19 9.51
C TYR A 248 23.13 9.99 8.21
N ALA A 249 24.14 10.82 7.93
CA ALA A 249 24.15 11.74 6.80
C ALA A 249 25.32 11.53 5.81
N ALA A 250 26.14 10.50 6.01
CA ALA A 250 27.31 10.27 5.14
C ALA A 250 26.93 9.62 3.79
N PRO A 251 27.75 9.79 2.72
CA PRO A 251 27.41 9.33 1.37
C PRO A 251 27.26 7.80 1.20
N ASP A 252 27.73 7.03 2.16
CA ASP A 252 27.65 5.57 2.22
C ASP A 252 26.43 5.09 3.05
N PHE A 253 25.35 5.88 3.04
CA PHE A 253 24.07 5.59 3.66
C PHE A 253 23.53 4.20 3.26
N PHE A 254 22.76 3.59 4.16
CA PHE A 254 22.22 2.25 3.93
C PHE A 254 21.16 2.23 2.83
N SER A 255 21.32 1.39 1.80
CA SER A 255 20.27 1.09 0.82
C SER A 255 20.10 -0.41 0.64
N TRP A 256 18.88 -0.84 0.29
CA TRP A 256 18.61 -2.22 -0.11
C TRP A 256 17.91 -2.24 -1.48
N SER A 257 17.68 -3.43 -2.03
CA SER A 257 17.16 -3.58 -3.40
C SER A 257 15.77 -2.99 -3.60
N GLY A 258 15.00 -2.77 -2.52
CA GLY A 258 13.59 -2.37 -2.61
C GLY A 258 12.70 -3.43 -3.25
N GLY A 259 13.16 -4.69 -3.31
CA GLY A 259 12.43 -5.80 -3.91
C GLY A 259 11.30 -6.32 -3.02
N TRP A 260 10.23 -6.79 -3.63
CA TRP A 260 9.01 -7.22 -2.92
C TRP A 260 9.01 -8.67 -2.44
N SER A 261 9.98 -9.49 -2.86
CA SER A 261 9.99 -10.89 -2.45
C SER A 261 10.52 -11.02 -1.02
N ASP A 262 10.08 -12.06 -0.31
CA ASP A 262 10.67 -12.42 0.99
C ASP A 262 12.18 -12.56 0.89
N HIS A 263 12.67 -13.14 -0.22
CA HIS A 263 14.09 -13.24 -0.50
C HIS A 263 14.79 -11.88 -0.53
N ALA A 264 14.22 -10.89 -1.22
CA ALA A 264 14.77 -9.54 -1.30
C ALA A 264 14.76 -8.84 0.07
N ARG A 265 13.68 -8.96 0.84
CA ARG A 265 13.59 -8.43 2.20
C ARG A 265 14.60 -9.08 3.15
N HIS A 266 14.76 -10.40 3.07
CA HIS A 266 15.73 -11.13 3.90
C HIS A 266 17.18 -10.78 3.53
N ALA A 267 17.47 -10.62 2.24
CA ALA A 267 18.77 -10.12 1.78
C ALA A 267 19.02 -8.69 2.27
N GLY A 268 18.01 -7.81 2.20
CA GLY A 268 18.06 -6.46 2.75
C GLY A 268 18.34 -6.45 4.25
N ALA A 269 17.73 -7.34 5.03
CA ALA A 269 17.94 -7.43 6.47
C ALA A 269 19.36 -7.90 6.84
N ARG A 270 19.89 -8.89 6.12
CA ARG A 270 21.30 -9.30 6.29
C ARG A 270 22.25 -8.17 5.95
N HIS A 271 21.97 -7.44 4.86
CA HIS A 271 22.75 -6.27 4.47
C HIS A 271 22.68 -5.17 5.54
N LEU A 272 21.50 -4.89 6.09
CA LEU A 272 21.30 -3.92 7.16
C LEU A 272 22.14 -4.26 8.39
N SER A 273 22.06 -5.50 8.86
CA SER A 273 22.84 -5.95 10.02
C SER A 273 24.36 -5.82 9.77
N ALA A 274 24.83 -6.21 8.59
CA ALA A 274 26.25 -6.07 8.23
C ALA A 274 26.67 -4.58 8.14
N TRP A 275 25.82 -3.73 7.57
CA TRP A 275 26.08 -2.30 7.41
C TRP A 275 26.17 -1.57 8.76
N ILE A 276 25.28 -1.90 9.70
CA ILE A 276 25.28 -1.37 11.08
C ILE A 276 26.53 -1.82 11.83
N LEU A 277 26.84 -3.12 11.76
CA LEU A 277 28.03 -3.69 12.41
C LEU A 277 29.32 -3.04 11.90
N ALA A 278 29.44 -2.86 10.59
CA ALA A 278 30.62 -2.25 9.96
C ALA A 278 30.86 -0.80 10.40
N ARG A 279 29.84 -0.12 10.92
CA ARG A 279 29.90 1.28 11.41
C ARG A 279 30.00 1.37 12.93
N GLY A 280 30.06 0.25 13.63
CA GLY A 280 30.14 0.23 15.09
C GLY A 280 28.89 0.80 15.77
N LEU A 281 27.74 0.82 15.08
CA LEU A 281 26.48 1.26 15.65
C LEU A 281 25.95 0.18 16.58
N SER A 282 25.81 0.49 17.87
CA SER A 282 25.47 -0.52 18.88
C SER A 282 23.97 -0.78 18.97
N ARG A 283 23.14 0.27 19.03
CA ARG A 283 21.68 0.21 19.14
C ARG A 283 21.01 1.38 18.43
N PRO A 284 21.13 1.52 17.10
CA PRO A 284 20.59 2.69 16.43
C PRO A 284 19.06 2.73 16.50
N ASP A 285 18.51 3.92 16.37
CA ASP A 285 17.12 4.15 15.99
C ASP A 285 16.95 3.93 14.49
N ILE A 286 15.86 3.27 14.09
CA ILE A 286 15.52 3.07 12.68
C ILE A 286 14.15 3.66 12.41
N LEU A 287 14.08 4.57 11.44
CA LEU A 287 12.83 4.95 10.79
C LEU A 287 12.70 4.13 9.51
N ALA A 288 11.63 3.38 9.35
CA ALA A 288 11.48 2.46 8.23
C ALA A 288 10.11 2.63 7.56
N HIS A 289 10.13 2.86 6.24
CA HIS A 289 8.92 3.01 5.44
C HIS A 289 8.52 1.70 4.76
N SER A 290 7.22 1.40 4.71
CA SER A 290 6.69 0.27 3.95
C SER A 290 7.43 -1.04 4.28
N HIS A 291 7.81 -1.84 3.28
CA HIS A 291 8.63 -3.05 3.47
C HIS A 291 10.07 -2.82 3.96
N GLY A 292 10.54 -1.57 4.02
CA GLY A 292 11.73 -1.23 4.80
C GLY A 292 11.54 -1.60 6.28
N GLY A 293 10.30 -1.51 6.78
CA GLY A 293 9.93 -1.98 8.11
C GLY A 293 10.10 -3.50 8.25
N SER A 294 9.69 -4.27 7.25
CA SER A 294 9.92 -5.72 7.18
C SER A 294 11.42 -6.06 7.22
N VAL A 295 12.25 -5.28 6.52
CA VAL A 295 13.72 -5.41 6.54
C VAL A 295 14.27 -5.17 7.95
N ALA A 296 13.86 -4.09 8.63
CA ALA A 296 14.31 -3.77 9.98
C ALA A 296 13.86 -4.79 11.02
N MET A 297 12.58 -5.21 10.97
CA MET A 297 12.04 -6.25 11.85
C MET A 297 12.76 -7.59 11.64
N HIS A 298 12.99 -8.01 10.39
CA HIS A 298 13.75 -9.23 10.15
C HIS A 298 15.21 -9.08 10.59
N GLY A 299 15.81 -7.90 10.45
CA GLY A 299 17.13 -7.59 11.02
C GLY A 299 17.20 -7.88 12.51
N SER A 300 16.15 -7.49 13.27
CA SER A 300 16.06 -7.81 14.71
C SER A 300 16.07 -9.32 14.95
N SER A 301 15.28 -10.10 14.19
CA SER A 301 15.29 -11.57 14.31
C SER A 301 16.64 -12.22 14.00
N LEU A 302 17.52 -11.53 13.24
CA LEU A 302 18.87 -11.97 12.90
C LEU A 302 19.94 -11.56 13.91
N GLY A 303 19.59 -10.83 14.97
CA GLY A 303 20.55 -10.43 16.00
C GLY A 303 20.64 -8.93 16.25
N LEU A 304 20.02 -8.11 15.41
CA LEU A 304 20.16 -6.65 15.46
C LEU A 304 19.45 -6.08 16.68
N HIS A 305 20.17 -5.31 17.50
CA HIS A 305 19.58 -4.57 18.61
C HIS A 305 19.29 -3.12 18.19
N LEU A 306 18.09 -2.64 18.51
CA LEU A 306 17.64 -1.29 18.19
C LEU A 306 17.23 -0.57 19.49
N ASN A 307 17.38 0.75 19.51
CA ASN A 307 16.80 1.57 20.55
C ASN A 307 15.33 1.84 20.21
N ARG A 308 15.05 2.51 19.09
CA ARG A 308 13.70 2.70 18.56
C ARG A 308 13.53 2.13 17.16
N LEU A 309 12.34 1.62 16.87
CA LEU A 309 11.90 1.30 15.52
C LEU A 309 10.61 2.08 15.22
N VAL A 310 10.70 3.08 14.34
CA VAL A 310 9.57 3.85 13.84
C VAL A 310 9.17 3.29 12.49
N LEU A 311 7.98 2.71 12.40
CA LEU A 311 7.41 2.13 11.19
C LEU A 311 6.45 3.15 10.55
N MET A 312 6.60 3.39 9.25
CA MET A 312 5.80 4.36 8.50
C MET A 312 5.08 3.63 7.35
N SER A 313 3.75 3.53 7.43
CA SER A 313 2.93 2.73 6.51
C SER A 313 3.46 1.31 6.27
N CYS A 314 4.00 0.65 7.31
CA CYS A 314 4.53 -0.70 7.17
C CYS A 314 3.37 -1.71 7.10
N PRO A 315 3.22 -2.50 6.02
CA PRO A 315 2.22 -3.56 5.98
C PRO A 315 2.55 -4.65 7.01
N VAL A 316 1.54 -5.08 7.76
CA VAL A 316 1.67 -6.09 8.81
C VAL A 316 1.33 -7.48 8.24
N HIS A 317 2.36 -8.31 8.08
CA HIS A 317 2.24 -9.72 7.71
C HIS A 317 2.57 -10.61 8.91
N ARG A 318 1.56 -10.84 9.76
CA ARG A 318 1.73 -11.66 10.97
C ARG A 318 2.22 -13.06 10.60
N GLY A 319 3.28 -13.52 11.26
CA GLY A 319 3.94 -14.79 10.97
C GLY A 319 5.18 -14.69 10.07
N HIS A 320 5.34 -13.60 9.31
CA HIS A 320 6.52 -13.38 8.46
C HIS A 320 7.45 -12.32 9.05
N TYR A 321 6.89 -11.20 9.51
CA TYR A 321 7.66 -10.07 10.04
C TYR A 321 7.00 -9.53 11.31
N ALA A 322 7.76 -9.52 12.40
CA ALA A 322 7.34 -8.93 13.67
C ALA A 322 8.55 -8.32 14.39
N PRO A 323 8.36 -7.22 15.12
CA PRO A 323 9.43 -6.64 15.92
C PRO A 323 9.73 -7.53 17.14
N ASP A 324 10.99 -7.92 17.32
CA ASP A 324 11.44 -8.70 18.48
C ASP A 324 11.56 -7.81 19.74
N PRO A 325 10.68 -7.96 20.75
CA PRO A 325 10.70 -7.12 21.95
C PRO A 325 11.95 -7.32 22.82
N SER A 326 12.69 -8.42 22.65
CA SER A 326 13.95 -8.64 23.38
C SER A 326 15.12 -7.84 22.79
N ARG A 327 14.94 -7.27 21.60
CA ARG A 327 16.00 -6.60 20.83
C ARG A 327 15.69 -5.15 20.49
N ILE A 328 14.43 -4.77 20.52
CA ILE A 328 13.97 -3.41 20.21
C ILE A 328 13.35 -2.80 21.46
N ALA A 329 13.88 -1.67 21.93
CA ALA A 329 13.41 -1.09 23.20
C ALA A 329 12.04 -0.41 23.07
N ALA A 330 11.76 0.24 21.93
CA ALA A 330 10.46 0.84 21.65
C ALA A 330 10.11 0.73 20.17
N VAL A 331 8.83 0.49 19.88
CA VAL A 331 8.31 0.44 18.50
C VAL A 331 7.10 1.36 18.40
N THR A 332 7.13 2.27 17.43
CA THR A 332 5.99 3.11 17.05
C THR A 332 5.63 2.80 15.62
N SER A 333 4.35 2.56 15.34
CA SER A 333 3.87 2.30 13.97
C SER A 333 2.87 3.37 13.56
N TYR A 334 3.26 4.22 12.62
CA TYR A 334 2.41 5.22 11.98
C TYR A 334 1.72 4.63 10.75
N GLN A 335 0.40 4.71 10.70
CA GLN A 335 -0.43 4.14 9.64
C GLN A 335 -1.38 5.17 9.04
N ILE A 336 -1.69 5.03 7.77
CA ILE A 336 -2.71 5.83 7.08
C ILE A 336 -4.00 5.01 7.09
N HIS A 337 -5.14 5.65 7.37
CA HIS A 337 -6.43 4.96 7.28
C HIS A 337 -6.68 4.50 5.85
N MET A 338 -7.01 3.22 5.69
CA MET A 338 -7.29 2.61 4.40
C MET A 338 -6.18 2.88 3.35
N ASP A 339 -4.91 2.76 3.74
CA ASP A 339 -3.77 2.90 2.81
C ASP A 339 -3.90 1.90 1.64
N PHE A 340 -4.12 2.42 0.43
CA PHE A 340 -4.40 1.60 -0.75
C PHE A 340 -3.24 0.67 -1.14
N VAL A 341 -2.01 1.06 -0.85
CA VAL A 341 -0.84 0.22 -1.16
C VAL A 341 -0.74 -0.91 -0.14
N VAL A 342 -0.99 -0.65 1.15
CA VAL A 342 -1.06 -1.70 2.18
C VAL A 342 -2.22 -2.66 1.90
N LEU A 343 -3.38 -2.14 1.50
CA LEU A 343 -4.53 -2.96 1.10
C LEU A 343 -4.24 -3.81 -0.14
N ALA A 344 -3.53 -3.27 -1.15
CA ALA A 344 -3.10 -4.01 -2.33
C ALA A 344 -2.11 -5.14 -1.99
N ASP A 345 -1.26 -4.92 -0.98
CA ASP A 345 -0.33 -5.90 -0.42
C ASP A 345 -1.02 -6.96 0.44
N ARG A 346 -2.30 -6.75 0.81
CA ARG A 346 -3.04 -7.55 1.80
C ARG A 346 -2.38 -7.60 3.17
N GLY A 347 -1.56 -6.60 3.49
CA GLY A 347 -1.04 -6.40 4.83
C GLY A 347 -2.12 -5.82 5.74
N ALA A 348 -2.09 -6.17 7.02
CA ALA A 348 -2.87 -5.47 8.03
C ALA A 348 -2.22 -4.11 8.35
N PHE A 349 -2.95 -3.22 9.04
CA PHE A 349 -2.44 -1.91 9.44
C PHE A 349 -1.78 -1.97 10.82
N ARG A 350 -2.35 -2.71 11.77
CA ARG A 350 -1.91 -2.72 13.17
C ARG A 350 -1.25 -4.02 13.58
N PHE A 351 -0.13 -3.88 14.31
CA PHE A 351 0.53 -5.03 14.90
C PHE A 351 -0.28 -5.63 16.04
N ARG A 352 -0.93 -4.79 16.86
CA ARG A 352 -1.67 -5.20 18.07
C ARG A 352 -0.82 -6.02 19.03
N LEU A 353 0.45 -5.63 19.15
CA LEU A 353 1.40 -6.23 20.08
C LEU A 353 1.57 -5.27 21.27
N PRO A 354 1.65 -5.76 22.53
CA PRO A 354 1.75 -4.90 23.70
C PRO A 354 2.93 -3.92 23.69
N HIS A 355 4.02 -4.26 22.99
CA HIS A 355 5.23 -3.47 22.87
C HIS A 355 5.28 -2.57 21.62
N VAL A 356 4.20 -2.54 20.83
CA VAL A 356 4.09 -1.70 19.63
C VAL A 356 3.01 -0.65 19.85
N HIS A 357 3.38 0.62 19.73
CA HIS A 357 2.46 1.74 19.75
C HIS A 357 1.95 2.02 18.33
N ASP A 358 0.83 1.41 17.97
CA ASP A 358 0.13 1.66 16.70
C ASP A 358 -0.62 3.01 16.77
N ARG A 359 -0.33 3.94 15.83
CA ARG A 359 -0.98 5.25 15.70
C ARG A 359 -1.40 5.49 14.25
N TYR A 360 -2.65 5.88 14.05
CA TYR A 360 -3.10 6.39 12.76
C TYR A 360 -2.75 7.88 12.61
N LEU A 361 -2.39 8.24 11.40
CA LEU A 361 -2.30 9.62 10.93
C LEU A 361 -3.71 10.12 10.58
N GLY A 362 -3.94 11.43 10.66
CA GLY A 362 -5.19 12.10 10.29
C GLY A 362 -5.44 12.15 8.77
N ARG A 363 -5.13 11.07 8.07
CA ARG A 363 -5.22 10.90 6.62
C ARG A 363 -5.99 9.64 6.27
N TRP A 364 -6.85 9.75 5.25
CA TRP A 364 -7.59 8.63 4.65
C TRP A 364 -7.20 8.45 3.19
N PHE A 365 -7.06 7.18 2.76
CA PHE A 365 -6.87 6.77 1.36
C PHE A 365 -5.66 7.36 0.62
N TRP A 366 -4.82 8.13 1.30
CA TRP A 366 -3.85 8.99 0.65
C TRP A 366 -2.64 8.22 0.11
N SER A 367 -1.71 8.98 -0.46
CA SER A 367 -0.42 8.45 -0.89
C SER A 367 0.24 7.68 0.24
N HIS A 368 0.65 6.45 -0.05
CA HIS A 368 1.47 5.61 0.83
C HIS A 368 2.74 6.33 1.36
N GLY A 369 3.21 7.35 0.65
CA GLY A 369 4.34 8.19 1.05
C GLY A 369 4.03 9.26 2.09
N ASP A 370 2.77 9.51 2.44
CA ASP A 370 2.40 10.55 3.42
C ASP A 370 2.98 10.29 4.80
N SER A 371 3.18 9.02 5.15
CA SER A 371 3.81 8.65 6.41
C SER A 371 5.26 9.13 6.52
N HIS A 372 5.87 9.62 5.44
CA HIS A 372 7.14 10.32 5.41
C HIS A 372 7.04 11.76 4.84
N ASP A 373 5.87 12.41 4.88
CA ASP A 373 5.72 13.83 4.52
C ASP A 373 6.07 14.73 5.71
N PRO A 374 7.13 15.57 5.63
CA PRO A 374 7.47 16.55 6.66
C PRO A 374 6.32 17.47 7.06
N ALA A 375 5.50 17.91 6.12
CA ALA A 375 4.40 18.84 6.40
C ALA A 375 3.34 18.17 7.28
N LEU A 376 3.03 16.90 7.00
CA LEU A 376 2.14 16.10 7.83
C LEU A 376 2.72 15.85 9.22
N TRP A 377 3.99 15.47 9.30
CA TRP A 377 4.67 15.27 10.59
C TRP A 377 4.62 16.53 11.46
N GLN A 378 4.83 17.70 10.86
CA GLN A 378 4.75 18.99 11.55
C GLN A 378 3.31 19.30 11.99
N ALA A 379 2.33 19.09 11.11
CA ALA A 379 0.93 19.39 11.38
C ALA A 379 0.34 18.51 12.52
N GLU A 380 0.76 17.25 12.60
CA GLU A 380 0.27 16.30 13.61
C GLU A 380 1.15 16.20 14.86
N GLY A 381 2.22 17.00 14.93
CA GLY A 381 3.18 16.97 16.03
C GLY A 381 3.80 15.60 16.23
N LEU A 382 4.13 14.91 15.14
CA LEU A 382 4.77 13.59 15.21
C LEU A 382 6.21 13.75 15.70
N SER A 383 6.66 12.83 16.53
CA SER A 383 8.02 12.75 17.02
C SER A 383 8.55 11.32 16.94
N LEU A 384 9.86 11.19 17.07
CA LEU A 384 10.53 9.89 17.19
C LEU A 384 10.36 9.26 18.56
#